data_AF-A0A966QA59-F1
#
_entry.id   AF-A0A966QA59-F1
#
_cell.length_a   1.000
_cell.length_b   1.000
_cell.length_c   1.000
_cell.angle_alpha   90.00
_cell.angle_beta   90.00
_cell.angle_gamma   90.00
#
_symmetry.space_group_name_H-M   'P 1'
#
loop_
_entity.id
_entity.type
_entity.pdbx_description
1 polymer ?
#
loop_
_entity_poly.entity_id
_entity_poly.type
_entity_poly.pdbx_seq_one_letter_code
_entity_poly.pdbx_strand_id
1 'polypeptide(L)'
;LPGRAVILDLLHGIRDTAHGGWNTIGLVGVALCVHLTSFAGATLLAHSLDLPINYSLAGLILVLVFSASALPISVSGHGVREGVMVFLFAHLGLSAGPEAAIAYSLLLYGIGLFWSLLGGLAYLTLRSPKK
;
A
#
# COMPACT_ATOMS: atom_id res chain seq x y z
N LEU A 1 3.36 6.15 29.01
CA LEU A 1 2.72 6.65 27.77
C LEU A 1 3.04 5.70 26.64
N PRO A 2 2.05 4.99 26.06
CA PRO A 2 2.26 4.01 24.99
C PRO A 2 3.03 4.57 23.78
N GLY A 3 2.94 5.88 23.51
CA GLY A 3 3.68 6.54 22.42
C GLY A 3 5.21 6.57 22.57
N ARG A 4 5.77 6.55 23.80
CA ARG A 4 7.24 6.58 23.98
C ARG A 4 7.91 5.27 23.55
N ALA A 5 7.24 4.14 23.78
CA ALA A 5 7.75 2.83 23.37
C ALA A 5 7.79 2.70 21.84
N VAL A 6 6.71 3.13 21.17
CA VAL A 6 6.62 3.14 19.69
C VAL A 6 7.72 4.02 19.08
N ILE A 7 7.96 5.21 19.63
CA ILE A 7 9.01 6.12 19.11
C ILE A 7 10.41 5.49 19.28
N LEU A 8 10.68 4.83 20.41
CA LEU A 8 11.97 4.17 20.65
C LEU A 8 12.15 2.94 19.75
N ASP A 9 11.10 2.17 19.50
CA ASP A 9 11.14 1.03 18.55
C ASP A 9 11.37 1.51 17.11
N LEU A 10 10.74 2.61 16.69
CA LEU A 10 11.00 3.22 15.39
C LEU A 10 12.46 3.70 15.26
N LEU A 11 12.99 4.34 16.30
CA LEU A 11 14.39 4.81 16.33
C LEU A 11 15.39 3.65 16.30
N HIS A 12 15.13 2.57 17.03
CA HIS A 12 15.95 1.36 16.98
C HIS A 12 15.87 0.67 15.62
N GLY A 13 14.67 0.54 15.04
CA GLY A 13 14.49 -0.01 13.70
C GLY A 13 15.25 0.78 12.63
N ILE A 14 15.22 2.11 12.70
CA ILE A 14 15.99 2.98 11.79
C ILE A 14 17.50 2.76 11.98
N ARG A 15 17.99 2.69 13.23
CA ARG A 15 19.41 2.49 13.53
C ARG A 15 19.92 1.13 13.06
N ASP A 16 19.16 0.06 13.28
CA ASP A 16 19.55 -1.29 12.87
C ASP A 16 19.51 -1.44 11.34
N THR A 17 18.53 -0.80 10.68
CA THR A 17 18.47 -0.75 9.21
C THR A 17 19.66 0.01 8.62
N ALA A 18 20.14 1.05 9.30
CA ALA A 18 21.30 1.85 8.87
C ALA A 18 22.64 1.09 8.93
N HIS A 19 22.73 0.01 9.71
CA HIS A 19 23.94 -0.82 9.81
C HIS A 19 23.88 -2.13 8.99
N GLY A 20 22.79 -2.39 8.25
CA GLY A 20 22.53 -3.67 7.58
C GLY A 20 23.31 -3.95 6.27
N GLY A 21 24.23 -3.07 5.85
CA GLY A 21 25.11 -3.30 4.70
C GLY A 21 24.38 -3.68 3.41
N TRP A 22 24.85 -4.73 2.70
CA TRP A 22 24.26 -5.22 1.46
C TRP A 22 22.83 -5.76 1.60
N ASN A 23 22.44 -6.22 2.79
CA ASN A 23 21.09 -6.73 3.04
C ASN A 23 20.06 -5.59 2.98
N THR A 24 20.39 -4.41 3.50
CA THR A 24 19.51 -3.24 3.42
C THR A 24 19.26 -2.82 1.97
N ILE A 25 20.29 -2.84 1.12
CA ILE A 25 20.16 -2.54 -0.31
C ILE A 25 19.24 -3.57 -0.99
N GLY A 26 19.45 -4.86 -0.70
CA GLY A 26 18.59 -5.92 -1.21
C GLY A 26 17.12 -5.73 -0.81
N LEU A 27 16.85 -5.39 0.46
CA LEU A 27 15.51 -5.14 0.97
C LEU A 27 14.83 -3.93 0.32
N VAL A 28 15.57 -2.83 0.15
CA VAL A 28 15.06 -1.65 -0.57
C VAL A 28 14.75 -1.99 -2.02
N GLY A 29 15.62 -2.77 -2.68
CA GLY A 29 15.38 -3.26 -4.04
C GLY A 29 14.10 -4.09 -4.15
N VAL A 30 13.89 -5.03 -3.23
CA VAL A 30 12.66 -5.83 -3.15
C VAL A 30 11.44 -4.93 -2.93
N ALA A 31 11.50 -3.97 -2.01
CA ALA A 31 10.40 -3.04 -1.75
C ALA A 31 10.04 -2.22 -2.99
N LEU A 32 11.05 -1.70 -3.71
CA LEU A 32 10.84 -0.98 -4.97
C LEU A 32 10.17 -1.87 -6.01
N CYS A 33 10.64 -3.10 -6.20
CA CYS A 33 10.01 -4.06 -7.13
C CYS A 33 8.54 -4.33 -6.78
N VAL A 34 8.21 -4.48 -5.49
CA VAL A 34 6.83 -4.67 -5.02
C VAL A 34 5.98 -3.44 -5.35
N HIS A 35 6.48 -2.23 -5.11
CA HIS A 35 5.73 -1.00 -5.41
C HIS A 35 5.55 -0.77 -6.91
N LEU A 36 6.58 -1.00 -7.73
CA LEU A 36 6.48 -0.91 -9.20
C LEU A 36 5.46 -1.92 -9.73
N THR A 37 5.47 -3.15 -9.21
CA THR A 37 4.47 -4.16 -9.57
C THR A 37 3.06 -3.74 -9.14
N SER A 38 2.93 -3.11 -7.97
CA SER A 38 1.66 -2.57 -7.49
C SER A 38 1.13 -1.45 -8.39
N PHE A 39 2.01 -0.58 -8.90
CA PHE A 39 1.63 0.48 -9.83
C PHE A 39 1.16 -0.09 -11.17
N ALA A 40 1.80 -1.16 -11.65
CA ALA A 40 1.37 -1.87 -12.85
C ALA A 40 -0.03 -2.47 -12.66
N GLY A 41 -0.27 -3.17 -11.54
CA GLY A 41 -1.59 -3.73 -11.21
C GLY A 41 -2.67 -2.66 -11.10
N ALA A 42 -2.36 -1.54 -10.46
CA ALA A 42 -3.26 -0.39 -10.37
C ALA A 42 -3.62 0.19 -11.74
N THR A 43 -2.64 0.34 -12.63
CA THR A 43 -2.87 0.81 -14.01
C THR A 43 -3.78 -0.13 -14.79
N LEU A 44 -3.56 -1.45 -14.68
CA LEU A 44 -4.40 -2.45 -15.34
C LEU A 44 -5.83 -2.43 -14.84
N LEU A 45 -6.03 -2.27 -13.52
CA LEU A 45 -7.37 -2.10 -12.94
C LEU A 45 -8.04 -0.81 -13.42
N ALA A 46 -7.29 0.28 -13.54
CA ALA A 46 -7.84 1.53 -14.04
C ALA A 46 -8.32 1.38 -15.48
N HIS A 47 -7.52 0.74 -16.35
CA HIS A 47 -7.92 0.43 -17.72
C HIS A 47 -9.14 -0.50 -17.78
N SER A 48 -9.31 -1.43 -16.82
CA SER A 48 -10.50 -2.28 -16.76
C SER A 48 -11.80 -1.54 -16.40
N LEU A 49 -11.66 -0.34 -15.83
CA LEU A 49 -12.76 0.57 -15.49
C LEU A 49 -12.88 1.74 -16.49
N ASP A 50 -12.18 1.67 -17.63
CA ASP A 50 -12.10 2.74 -18.63
C ASP A 50 -11.64 4.10 -18.04
N LEU A 51 -10.81 4.06 -16.99
CA LEU A 51 -10.27 5.25 -16.35
C LEU A 51 -9.02 5.75 -17.07
N PRO A 52 -8.89 7.07 -17.31
CA PRO A 52 -7.74 7.66 -18.00
C PRO A 52 -6.52 7.81 -17.07
N ILE A 53 -6.15 6.75 -16.34
CA ILE A 53 -5.06 6.73 -15.37
C ILE A 53 -3.88 5.98 -15.98
N ASN A 54 -2.81 6.72 -16.28
CA ASN A 54 -1.55 6.14 -16.71
C ASN A 54 -0.71 5.63 -15.51
N TYR A 55 0.36 4.92 -15.80
CA TYR A 55 1.23 4.30 -14.79
C TYR A 55 1.77 5.29 -13.74
N SER A 56 2.22 6.47 -14.18
CA SER A 56 2.75 7.50 -13.28
C SER A 56 1.67 8.05 -12.34
N LEU A 57 0.47 8.29 -12.87
CA LEU A 57 -0.68 8.76 -12.10
C LEU A 57 -1.16 7.70 -11.10
N ALA A 58 -1.19 6.42 -11.51
CA ALA A 58 -1.49 5.30 -10.62
C ALA A 58 -0.49 5.23 -9.45
N GLY A 59 0.80 5.42 -9.73
CA GLY A 59 1.84 5.49 -8.71
C GLY A 59 1.65 6.64 -7.73
N LEU A 60 1.38 7.85 -8.24
CA LEU A 60 1.09 9.03 -7.40
C LEU A 60 -0.12 8.78 -6.50
N ILE A 61 -1.22 8.28 -7.07
CA ILE A 61 -2.44 7.96 -6.32
C ILE A 61 -2.12 6.94 -5.21
N LEU A 62 -1.43 5.84 -5.53
CA LEU A 62 -1.11 4.81 -4.55
C LEU A 62 -0.20 5.32 -3.42
N VAL A 63 0.82 6.13 -3.71
CA VAL A 63 1.70 6.71 -2.68
C VAL A 63 0.89 7.56 -1.70
N LEU A 64 0.01 8.43 -2.20
CA LEU A 64 -0.82 9.31 -1.37
C LEU A 64 -1.85 8.50 -0.56
N VAL A 65 -2.52 7.54 -1.19
CA VAL A 65 -3.52 6.69 -0.54
C VAL A 65 -2.88 5.83 0.54
N PHE A 66 -1.75 5.17 0.27
CA PHE A 66 -1.05 4.35 1.28
C PHE A 66 -0.51 5.20 2.43
N SER A 67 0.01 6.40 2.15
CA SER A 67 0.45 7.31 3.21
C SER A 67 -0.70 7.74 4.11
N ALA A 68 -1.87 8.03 3.55
CA ALA A 68 -3.05 8.39 4.32
C ALA A 68 -3.63 7.20 5.09
N SER A 69 -3.66 6.01 4.49
CA SER A 69 -4.14 4.78 5.15
C SER A 69 -3.22 4.28 6.27
N ALA A 70 -1.95 4.71 6.30
CA ALA A 70 -1.03 4.42 7.41
C ALA A 70 -1.38 5.20 8.69
N LEU A 71 -2.25 6.21 8.60
CA LEU A 71 -2.76 6.91 9.78
C LEU A 71 -3.64 5.96 10.59
N PRO A 72 -3.43 5.83 11.92
CA PRO A 72 -4.17 4.90 12.78
C PRO A 72 -5.57 5.45 13.13
N ILE A 73 -6.28 5.99 12.14
CA ILE A 73 -7.60 6.61 12.28
C ILE A 73 -8.72 5.64 11.90
N SER A 74 -8.42 4.54 11.19
CA SER A 74 -9.40 3.53 10.80
C SER A 74 -8.80 2.12 10.77
N VAL A 75 -9.63 1.10 10.95
CA VAL A 75 -9.21 -0.30 10.85
C VAL A 75 -8.84 -0.60 9.41
N SER A 76 -7.58 -0.97 9.17
CA SER A 76 -7.04 -1.29 7.83
C SER A 76 -7.15 -0.16 6.79
N GLY A 77 -7.40 1.09 7.21
CA GLY A 77 -7.56 2.22 6.29
C GLY A 77 -8.95 2.34 5.64
N HIS A 78 -9.94 1.54 6.05
CA HIS A 78 -11.32 1.60 5.51
C HIS A 78 -12.01 2.93 5.86
N GLY A 79 -12.59 3.59 4.87
CA GLY A 79 -13.16 4.94 4.94
C GLY A 79 -12.15 6.02 4.56
N VAL A 80 -10.90 5.91 5.03
CA VAL A 80 -9.82 6.86 4.68
C VAL A 80 -9.38 6.65 3.23
N ARG A 81 -9.15 5.39 2.84
CA ARG A 81 -8.74 5.02 1.49
C ARG A 81 -9.75 5.52 0.46
N GLU A 82 -11.03 5.29 0.73
CA GLU A 82 -12.15 5.68 -0.12
C GLU A 82 -12.29 7.21 -0.19
N GLY A 83 -12.26 7.89 0.97
CA GLY A 83 -12.35 9.35 1.02
C GLY A 83 -11.20 10.04 0.29
N VAL A 84 -9.97 9.56 0.48
CA VAL A 84 -8.79 10.07 -0.23
C VAL A 84 -8.87 9.76 -1.72
N MET A 85 -9.36 8.58 -2.12
CA MET A 85 -9.52 8.26 -3.54
C MET A 85 -10.53 9.20 -4.23
N VAL A 86 -11.69 9.42 -3.62
CA VAL A 86 -12.70 10.36 -4.14
C VAL A 86 -12.14 11.78 -4.21
N PHE A 87 -11.44 12.21 -3.15
CA PHE A 87 -10.76 13.50 -3.13
C PHE A 87 -9.75 13.64 -4.28
N LEU A 88 -8.89 12.63 -4.49
CA LEU A 88 -7.89 12.66 -5.55
C LEU A 88 -8.53 12.66 -6.94
N PHE A 89 -9.59 11.87 -7.18
CA PHE A 89 -10.28 11.88 -8.47
C PHE A 89 -10.86 13.26 -8.79
N ALA A 90 -11.49 13.91 -7.80
CA ALA A 90 -12.04 15.26 -7.95
C ALA A 90 -10.96 16.31 -8.26
N HIS A 91 -9.77 16.22 -7.63
CA HIS A 91 -8.71 17.22 -7.77
C HIS A 91 -7.74 16.95 -8.92
N LEU A 92 -7.59 15.70 -9.35
CA LEU A 92 -6.74 15.32 -10.47
C LEU A 92 -7.46 15.41 -11.82
N GLY A 93 -8.70 15.92 -11.83
CA GLY A 93 -9.48 16.12 -13.05
C GLY A 93 -9.95 14.80 -13.69
N LEU A 94 -9.99 13.71 -12.92
CA LEU A 94 -10.56 12.45 -13.39
C LEU A 94 -12.08 12.64 -13.46
N SER A 95 -12.63 12.77 -14.68
CA SER A 95 -14.07 13.00 -14.90
C SER A 95 -14.96 11.81 -14.53
N ALA A 96 -14.39 10.79 -13.90
CA ALA A 96 -15.12 9.65 -13.39
C ALA A 96 -15.73 10.03 -12.04
N GLY A 97 -17.05 9.85 -11.89
CA GLY A 97 -17.77 10.17 -10.68
C GLY A 97 -17.21 9.46 -9.42
N PRO A 98 -17.66 9.86 -8.22
CA PRO A 98 -17.21 9.25 -6.96
C PRO A 98 -17.40 7.72 -6.92
N GLU A 99 -18.38 7.19 -7.67
CA GLU A 99 -18.63 5.76 -7.82
C GLU A 99 -17.43 5.02 -8.43
N ALA A 100 -16.80 5.60 -9.45
CA ALA A 100 -15.64 5.02 -10.11
C ALA A 100 -14.40 5.07 -9.22
N ALA A 101 -14.23 6.16 -8.46
CA ALA A 101 -13.17 6.26 -7.45
C ALA A 101 -13.32 5.18 -6.37
N ILE A 102 -14.55 4.95 -5.89
CA ILE A 102 -14.84 3.90 -4.91
C ILE A 102 -14.61 2.51 -5.51
N ALA A 103 -15.10 2.25 -6.72
CA ALA A 103 -14.90 0.97 -7.42
C ALA A 103 -13.41 0.67 -7.61
N TYR A 104 -12.63 1.64 -8.09
CA TYR A 104 -11.20 1.51 -8.25
C TYR A 104 -10.49 1.24 -6.92
N SER A 105 -10.88 1.97 -5.88
CA SER A 105 -10.38 1.78 -4.52
C SER A 105 -10.64 0.35 -4.00
N LEU A 106 -11.83 -0.19 -4.23
CA LEU A 106 -12.21 -1.55 -3.81
C LEU A 106 -11.47 -2.63 -4.58
N LEU A 107 -11.26 -2.46 -5.89
CA LEU A 107 -10.46 -3.40 -6.70
C LEU A 107 -9.00 -3.47 -6.21
N LEU A 108 -8.40 -2.31 -5.90
CA LEU A 108 -7.06 -2.24 -5.32
C LEU A 108 -6.98 -2.98 -3.98
N TYR A 109 -7.98 -2.77 -3.12
CA TYR A 109 -8.07 -3.50 -1.84
C TYR A 109 -8.27 -5.00 -2.06
N GLY A 110 -9.06 -5.40 -3.05
CA GLY A 110 -9.27 -6.80 -3.45
C GLY A 110 -7.97 -7.51 -3.85
N ILE A 111 -7.09 -6.83 -4.60
CA ILE A 111 -5.74 -7.35 -4.90
C ILE A 111 -4.94 -7.55 -3.61
N GLY A 112 -4.97 -6.58 -2.70
CA GLY A 112 -4.30 -6.70 -1.40
C GLY A 112 -4.80 -7.87 -0.56
N LEU A 113 -6.12 -8.09 -0.53
CA LEU A 113 -6.73 -9.25 0.13
C LEU A 113 -6.32 -10.56 -0.50
N PHE A 114 -6.26 -10.63 -1.83
CA PHE A 114 -5.80 -11.81 -2.55
C PHE A 114 -4.37 -12.19 -2.14
N TRP A 115 -3.44 -11.23 -2.12
CA TRP A 115 -2.07 -11.47 -1.65
C TRP A 115 -2.00 -11.80 -0.17
N SER A 116 -2.83 -11.17 0.66
CA SER A 116 -2.91 -11.46 2.09
C SER A 116 -3.37 -12.89 2.36
N LEU A 117 -4.31 -13.41 1.55
CA LEU A 117 -4.74 -14.80 1.62
C LEU A 117 -3.60 -15.75 1.25
N LEU A 118 -2.88 -15.49 0.15
CA LEU A 118 -1.72 -16.30 -0.24
C LEU A 118 -0.62 -16.28 0.83
N GLY A 119 -0.32 -15.10 1.39
CA GLY A 119 0.64 -14.95 2.49
C GLY A 119 0.20 -15.70 3.75
N GLY A 120 -1.09 -15.64 4.09
CA GLY A 120 -1.67 -16.39 5.21
C GLY A 120 -1.57 -17.90 5.02
N LEU A 121 -1.85 -18.41 3.81
CA LEU A 121 -1.68 -19.82 3.48
C LEU A 121 -0.22 -20.26 3.57
N ALA A 122 0.71 -19.46 3.04
CA ALA A 122 2.14 -19.72 3.18
C ALA A 122 2.58 -19.73 4.66
N TYR A 123 2.04 -18.82 5.47
CA TYR A 123 2.29 -18.76 6.90
C TYR A 123 1.89 -20.03 7.64
N LEU A 124 0.76 -20.66 7.28
CA LEU A 124 0.34 -21.93 7.88
C LEU A 124 1.33 -23.08 7.60
N THR A 125 2.15 -22.97 6.56
CA THR A 125 3.19 -23.97 6.22
C THR A 125 4.55 -23.70 6.85
N LEU A 126 4.77 -22.49 7.36
CA LEU A 126 6.02 -22.12 8.03
C LEU A 126 6.10 -22.81 9.39
N ARG A 127 7.17 -23.58 9.59
CA ARG A 127 7.46 -24.20 10.90
C ARG A 127 8.05 -23.15 11.82
N SER A 128 7.54 -23.11 13.05
CA SER A 128 8.06 -22.20 14.08
C SER A 128 9.57 -22.43 14.28
N PRO A 129 10.39 -21.36 14.35
CA PRO A 129 11.82 -21.51 14.59
C PRO A 129 12.04 -22.31 15.87
N LYS A 130 12.92 -23.32 15.83
CA LYS A 130 13.35 -23.99 17.07
C LYS A 130 14.03 -22.92 17.94
N LYS A 131 13.49 -22.69 19.13
CA LYS A 131 14.08 -21.84 20.17
C LYS A 131 15.47 -22.35 20.57
#